data_AF-A0A0R2LXB7-F1
#
_entry.id   AF-A0A0R2LXB7-F1
#
_cell.length_a   1.000
_cell.length_b   1.000
_cell.length_c   1.000
_cell.angle_alpha   90.00
_cell.angle_beta   90.00
_cell.angle_gamma   90.00
#
_symmetry.space_group_name_H-M   'P 1'
#
loop_
_entity.id
_entity.type
_entity.pdbx_description
1 polymer ?
#
loop_
_entity_poly.entity_id
_entity_poly.type
_entity_poly.pdbx_seq_one_letter_code
_entity_poly.pdbx_strand_id
1 'polypeptide(L)'
;MAEKFCPNCGTPAPANASFCRNCGYHFEKQADKAVTPSVDAETSRPAPTQAPAPQAPQSNQHKWLVIIGAVVGLAVVIVITMSVVFQKQQEAKQRAEAASVSRVSSSKAAKESSIQETERTLSKDAVDTVTDVIQDQFNLDAKCTSVTIESKSGNQYFGYAKVSDDYDDETSVDVTITDVKYDDSLSVEIDGDGHATLSDTFYSNDDDE
;
A
#
# COMPACT_ATOMS: atom_id res chain seq x y z
N MET A 1 -3.53 -33.52 -18.20
CA MET A 1 -3.12 -33.67 -16.78
C MET A 1 -4.41 -33.84 -15.98
N ALA A 2 -4.44 -34.71 -14.96
CA ALA A 2 -5.68 -34.94 -14.21
C ALA A 2 -5.78 -33.96 -13.03
N GLU A 3 -6.85 -33.17 -13.01
CA GLU A 3 -7.11 -32.13 -12.01
C GLU A 3 -8.42 -32.46 -11.28
N LYS A 4 -8.45 -32.24 -9.97
CA LYS A 4 -9.65 -32.43 -9.13
C LYS A 4 -10.03 -31.11 -8.47
N PHE A 5 -11.31 -30.79 -8.44
CA PHE A 5 -11.78 -29.57 -7.77
C PHE A 5 -12.02 -29.83 -6.28
N CYS A 6 -11.67 -28.86 -5.44
CA CYS A 6 -11.91 -28.95 -4.01
C CYS A 6 -13.42 -28.86 -3.71
N PRO A 7 -14.04 -29.86 -3.05
CA PRO A 7 -15.49 -29.85 -2.78
C PRO A 7 -15.91 -28.75 -1.79
N ASN A 8 -14.97 -28.15 -1.05
CA ASN A 8 -15.23 -27.11 -0.05
C ASN A 8 -15.09 -25.68 -0.61
N CYS A 9 -14.34 -25.47 -1.69
CA CYS A 9 -14.05 -24.11 -2.20
C CYS A 9 -13.95 -23.97 -3.73
N GLY A 10 -14.19 -25.04 -4.49
CA GLY A 10 -14.15 -25.03 -5.96
C GLY A 10 -12.78 -24.82 -6.60
N THR A 11 -11.70 -24.64 -5.82
CA THR A 11 -10.35 -24.42 -6.37
C THR A 11 -9.79 -25.71 -6.98
N PRO A 12 -9.18 -25.67 -8.20
CA PRO A 12 -8.50 -26.83 -8.77
C PRO A 12 -7.29 -27.24 -7.93
N ALA A 13 -7.09 -28.54 -7.79
CA ALA A 13 -5.97 -29.16 -7.13
C ALA A 13 -5.43 -30.31 -8.00
N PRO A 14 -4.11 -30.59 -7.97
CA PRO A 14 -3.57 -31.76 -8.67
C PRO A 14 -4.17 -33.05 -8.07
N ALA A 15 -4.36 -34.08 -8.90
CA ALA A 15 -5.00 -35.34 -8.49
C ALA A 15 -4.43 -35.93 -7.19
N ASN A 16 -3.10 -35.85 -7.03
CA ASN A 16 -2.30 -36.35 -5.91
C ASN A 16 -2.08 -35.32 -4.78
N ALA A 17 -2.88 -34.25 -4.67
CA ALA A 17 -2.90 -33.41 -3.47
C ALA A 17 -3.57 -34.12 -2.28
N SER A 18 -2.88 -34.18 -1.13
CA SER A 18 -3.42 -34.59 0.17
C SER A 18 -4.36 -33.56 0.79
N PHE A 19 -4.09 -32.26 0.61
CA PHE A 19 -4.92 -31.17 1.11
C PHE A 19 -5.02 -29.99 0.14
N CYS A 20 -6.08 -29.19 0.28
CA CYS A 20 -6.30 -27.99 -0.52
C CYS A 20 -5.45 -26.82 -0.01
N ARG A 21 -4.61 -26.25 -0.87
CA ARG A 21 -3.75 -25.09 -0.55
C ARG A 21 -4.52 -23.79 -0.30
N ASN A 22 -5.80 -23.71 -0.69
CA ASN A 22 -6.62 -22.50 -0.55
C ASN A 22 -7.46 -22.50 0.74
N CYS A 23 -8.05 -23.64 1.13
CA CYS A 23 -8.96 -23.73 2.27
C CYS A 23 -8.60 -24.79 3.34
N GLY A 24 -7.49 -25.52 3.18
CA GLY A 24 -7.03 -26.53 4.14
C GLY A 24 -7.81 -27.86 4.15
N TYR A 25 -8.78 -28.05 3.24
CA TYR A 25 -9.57 -29.29 3.16
C TYR A 25 -8.70 -30.53 2.85
N HIS A 26 -8.85 -31.63 3.60
CA HIS A 26 -8.06 -32.86 3.45
C HIS A 26 -8.77 -33.90 2.56
N PHE A 27 -8.12 -34.34 1.48
CA PHE A 27 -8.69 -35.22 0.45
C PHE A 27 -8.66 -36.72 0.81
N GLU A 28 -7.81 -37.16 1.73
CA GLU A 28 -7.61 -38.59 2.05
C GLU A 28 -8.78 -39.28 2.78
N LYS A 29 -9.88 -38.57 3.09
CA LYS A 29 -11.04 -39.14 3.82
C LYS A 29 -12.05 -39.94 2.97
N GLN A 30 -11.75 -40.26 1.71
CA GLN A 30 -12.72 -40.87 0.78
C GLN A 30 -12.22 -42.12 0.01
N ALA A 31 -11.12 -42.77 0.46
CA ALA A 31 -10.67 -44.04 -0.12
C ALA A 31 -11.36 -45.29 0.48
N ASP A 32 -12.04 -45.16 1.64
CA ASP A 32 -12.58 -46.29 2.40
C ASP A 32 -14.07 -46.12 2.74
N LYS A 33 -14.97 -46.21 1.74
CA LYS A 33 -16.40 -46.56 1.96
C LYS A 33 -17.18 -46.84 0.66
N ALA A 34 -17.04 -48.06 0.12
CA ALA A 34 -18.04 -48.65 -0.77
C ALA A 34 -17.89 -50.18 -0.88
N VAL A 35 -18.57 -50.97 -0.03
CA VAL A 35 -19.22 -52.25 -0.40
C VAL A 35 -20.42 -52.50 0.54
N THR A 36 -21.63 -52.50 -0.03
CA THR A 36 -22.84 -53.27 0.37
C THR A 36 -23.06 -54.34 -0.73
N PRO A 37 -23.81 -55.47 -0.54
CA PRO A 37 -25.18 -55.61 0.02
C PRO A 37 -25.20 -56.65 1.18
N SER A 38 -26.24 -57.42 1.57
CA SER A 38 -27.65 -57.70 1.15
C SER A 38 -28.53 -57.87 2.42
N VAL A 39 -29.83 -57.54 2.47
CA VAL A 39 -31.10 -57.97 1.80
C VAL A 39 -31.81 -59.14 2.53
N ASP A 40 -33.15 -59.08 2.51
CA ASP A 40 -34.20 -59.92 3.13
C ASP A 40 -34.43 -59.73 4.66
N ALA A 41 -35.53 -59.15 5.19
CA ALA A 41 -36.98 -59.14 4.90
C ALA A 41 -37.79 -60.26 5.58
N GLU A 42 -38.49 -59.94 6.69
CA GLU A 42 -39.96 -59.96 6.74
C GLU A 42 -40.58 -59.45 8.06
N THR A 43 -41.76 -58.81 7.92
CA THR A 43 -42.99 -58.98 8.71
C THR A 43 -42.94 -59.29 10.21
N SER A 44 -43.37 -58.31 11.04
CA SER A 44 -44.62 -58.45 11.82
C SER A 44 -45.02 -57.18 12.59
N ARG A 45 -46.26 -56.73 12.39
CA ARG A 45 -46.99 -55.76 13.23
C ARG A 45 -48.09 -56.53 13.96
N PRO A 46 -48.27 -56.33 15.28
CA PRO A 46 -49.48 -55.61 15.70
C PRO A 46 -49.24 -54.60 16.85
N ALA A 47 -49.97 -53.48 16.78
CA ALA A 47 -50.34 -52.71 17.98
C ALA A 47 -51.62 -53.33 18.57
N PRO A 48 -51.92 -53.15 19.88
CA PRO A 48 -52.78 -52.02 20.21
C PRO A 48 -52.61 -51.37 21.62
N THR A 49 -52.81 -50.04 21.66
CA THR A 49 -53.75 -49.35 22.59
C THR A 49 -53.57 -49.43 24.12
N GLN A 50 -53.03 -48.37 24.75
CA GLN A 50 -53.80 -47.38 25.55
C GLN A 50 -52.93 -46.29 26.22
N ALA A 51 -53.44 -45.07 26.26
CA ALA A 51 -53.05 -44.07 27.28
C ALA A 51 -53.86 -44.33 28.57
N PRO A 52 -53.38 -43.89 29.75
CA PRO A 52 -53.86 -42.59 30.23
C PRO A 52 -52.84 -41.76 31.03
N ALA A 53 -52.98 -40.43 30.96
CA ALA A 53 -52.58 -39.50 32.03
C ALA A 53 -53.60 -39.60 33.19
N PRO A 54 -53.32 -39.23 34.47
CA PRO A 54 -52.41 -38.16 34.91
C PRO A 54 -51.42 -38.63 36.02
N GLN A 55 -50.46 -37.83 36.52
CA GLN A 55 -50.64 -36.79 37.55
C GLN A 55 -49.41 -35.87 37.59
N ALA A 56 -49.63 -34.57 37.84
CA ALA A 56 -48.54 -33.59 37.96
C ALA A 56 -47.98 -33.54 39.39
N PRO A 57 -46.64 -33.55 39.59
CA PRO A 57 -46.05 -33.17 40.87
C PRO A 57 -46.02 -31.64 41.00
N GLN A 58 -46.45 -31.14 42.15
CA GLN A 58 -46.60 -29.70 42.41
C GLN A 58 -45.26 -28.95 42.49
N SER A 59 -45.31 -27.72 41.97
CA SER A 59 -44.51 -26.54 42.33
C SER A 59 -43.41 -26.70 43.40
N ASN A 60 -42.16 -26.65 42.93
CA ASN A 60 -41.06 -26.01 43.67
C ASN A 60 -40.61 -24.75 42.89
N GLN A 61 -41.54 -23.83 42.60
CA GLN A 61 -41.31 -22.65 41.75
C GLN A 61 -40.13 -21.79 42.23
N HIS A 62 -39.90 -21.69 43.54
CA HIS A 62 -38.76 -20.97 44.09
C HIS A 62 -37.40 -21.55 43.70
N LYS A 63 -37.25 -22.86 43.49
CA LYS A 63 -35.97 -23.44 43.04
C LYS A 63 -35.67 -23.09 41.58
N TRP A 64 -36.68 -23.09 40.71
CA TRP A 64 -36.48 -22.71 39.31
C TRP A 64 -36.22 -21.20 39.16
N LEU A 65 -36.92 -20.35 39.91
CA LEU A 65 -36.67 -18.90 39.93
C LEU A 65 -35.26 -18.54 40.43
N VAL A 66 -34.74 -19.25 41.45
CA VAL A 66 -33.35 -19.05 41.91
C VAL A 66 -32.33 -19.48 40.84
N ILE A 67 -32.57 -20.58 40.13
CA ILE A 67 -31.72 -21.01 39.01
C ILE A 67 -31.75 -19.99 37.86
N ILE A 68 -32.94 -19.49 37.50
CA ILE A 68 -33.09 -18.43 36.47
C ILE A 68 -32.33 -17.16 36.89
N GLY A 69 -32.49 -16.71 38.14
CA GLY A 69 -31.76 -15.56 38.67
C GLY A 69 -30.24 -15.72 38.64
N ALA A 70 -29.73 -16.91 39.00
CA ALA A 70 -28.30 -17.21 38.94
C ALA A 70 -27.75 -17.23 37.50
N VAL A 71 -28.49 -17.81 36.55
CA VAL A 71 -28.11 -17.85 35.12
C VAL A 71 -28.14 -16.45 34.52
N VAL A 72 -29.15 -15.63 34.82
CA VAL A 72 -29.23 -14.24 34.37
C VAL A 72 -28.09 -13.39 34.96
N GLY A 73 -27.79 -13.55 36.25
CA GLY A 73 -26.66 -12.87 36.90
C GLY A 73 -25.32 -13.24 36.25
N LEU A 74 -25.08 -14.53 35.97
CA LEU A 74 -23.88 -14.99 35.26
C LEU A 74 -23.80 -14.41 33.84
N ALA A 75 -24.90 -14.39 33.09
CA ALA A 75 -24.96 -13.82 31.75
C ALA A 75 -24.62 -12.32 31.73
N VAL A 76 -25.12 -11.54 32.70
CA VAL A 76 -24.79 -10.12 32.86
C VAL A 76 -23.29 -9.92 33.12
N VAL A 77 -22.67 -10.73 33.99
CA VAL A 77 -21.21 -10.66 34.24
C VAL A 77 -20.41 -10.99 32.97
N ILE A 78 -20.85 -11.96 32.16
CA ILE A 78 -20.22 -12.29 30.87
C ILE A 78 -20.34 -11.13 29.89
N VAL A 79 -21.50 -10.47 29.79
CA VAL A 79 -21.70 -9.29 28.91
C VAL A 79 -20.83 -8.11 29.35
N ILE A 80 -20.71 -7.84 30.65
CA ILE A 80 -19.85 -6.77 31.18
C ILE A 80 -18.37 -7.06 30.89
N THR A 81 -17.90 -8.28 31.18
CA THR A 81 -16.50 -8.66 30.93
C THR A 81 -16.16 -8.67 29.44
N MET A 82 -17.06 -9.17 28.57
CA MET A 82 -16.93 -9.03 27.12
C MET A 82 -16.84 -7.56 26.70
N SER A 83 -17.72 -6.69 27.22
CA SER A 83 -17.71 -5.26 26.88
C SER A 83 -16.39 -4.58 27.25
N VAL A 84 -15.81 -4.89 28.42
CA VAL A 84 -14.49 -4.38 28.85
C VAL A 84 -13.35 -4.93 27.96
N VAL A 85 -13.40 -6.21 27.58
CA VAL A 85 -12.42 -6.82 26.66
C VAL A 85 -12.52 -6.21 25.26
N PHE A 86 -13.73 -5.97 24.76
CA PHE A 86 -13.96 -5.31 23.47
C PHE A 86 -13.46 -3.87 23.45
N GLN A 87 -13.64 -3.09 24.53
CA GLN A 87 -13.07 -1.74 24.64
C GLN A 87 -11.54 -1.78 24.57
N LYS A 88 -10.87 -2.65 25.35
CA LYS A 88 -9.40 -2.78 25.30
C LYS A 88 -8.88 -3.29 23.96
N GLN A 89 -9.63 -4.16 23.27
CA GLN A 89 -9.33 -4.60 21.91
C GLN A 89 -9.44 -3.46 20.89
N GLN A 90 -10.41 -2.54 21.05
CA GLN A 90 -10.54 -1.38 20.16
C GLN A 90 -9.39 -0.38 20.36
N GLU A 91 -9.02 -0.04 21.60
CA GLU A 91 -7.88 0.83 21.89
C GLU A 91 -6.57 0.29 21.30
N ALA A 92 -6.32 -1.01 21.45
CA ALA A 92 -5.12 -1.66 20.93
C ALA A 92 -5.04 -1.61 19.39
N LYS A 93 -6.16 -1.83 18.69
CA LYS A 93 -6.23 -1.75 17.23
C LYS A 93 -6.04 -0.32 16.73
N GLN A 94 -6.75 0.65 17.30
CA GLN A 94 -6.62 2.05 16.92
C GLN A 94 -5.20 2.59 17.15
N ARG A 95 -4.55 2.20 18.26
CA ARG A 95 -3.13 2.58 18.52
C ARG A 95 -2.18 1.91 17.54
N ALA A 96 -2.41 0.66 17.14
CA ALA A 96 -1.58 -0.02 16.15
C ALA A 96 -1.72 0.60 14.75
N GLU A 97 -2.94 0.97 14.35
CA GLU A 97 -3.22 1.68 13.09
C GLU A 97 -2.62 3.10 13.11
N ALA A 98 -2.83 3.88 14.17
CA ALA A 98 -2.22 5.20 14.31
C ALA A 98 -0.68 5.15 14.32
N ALA A 99 -0.09 4.13 14.97
CA ALA A 99 1.36 3.92 14.98
C ALA A 99 1.92 3.47 13.61
N SER A 100 1.15 2.75 12.79
CA SER A 100 1.59 2.37 11.44
C SER A 100 1.46 3.55 10.46
N VAL A 101 0.34 4.29 10.51
CA VAL A 101 0.10 5.48 9.68
C VAL A 101 1.13 6.57 9.97
N SER A 102 1.41 6.86 11.24
CA SER A 102 2.43 7.86 11.62
C SER A 102 3.84 7.49 11.17
N ARG A 103 4.24 6.20 11.24
CA ARG A 103 5.53 5.76 10.70
C ARG A 103 5.61 5.94 9.19
N VAL A 104 4.53 5.62 8.47
CA VAL A 104 4.46 5.81 7.01
C VAL A 104 4.54 7.30 6.66
N SER A 105 3.76 8.17 7.32
CA SER A 105 3.80 9.62 7.06
C SER A 105 5.15 10.24 7.41
N SER A 106 5.75 9.91 8.55
CA SER A 106 7.11 10.37 8.90
C SER A 106 8.16 9.88 7.90
N SER A 107 8.06 8.63 7.40
CA SER A 107 9.00 8.12 6.39
C SER A 107 8.83 8.72 5.00
N LYS A 108 7.62 9.20 4.65
CA LYS A 108 7.38 10.00 3.45
C LYS A 108 7.98 11.39 3.61
N ALA A 109 7.61 12.10 4.69
CA ALA A 109 8.11 13.44 4.96
C ALA A 109 9.64 13.50 5.03
N ALA A 110 10.30 12.50 5.64
CA ALA A 110 11.75 12.40 5.66
C ALA A 110 12.38 12.22 4.27
N LYS A 111 11.73 11.45 3.37
CA LYS A 111 12.18 11.31 1.97
C LYS A 111 11.94 12.58 1.17
N GLU A 112 10.78 13.20 1.34
CA GLU A 112 10.40 14.45 0.67
C GLU A 112 11.35 15.59 1.08
N SER A 113 11.72 15.70 2.36
CA SER A 113 12.74 16.66 2.80
C SER A 113 14.14 16.36 2.24
N SER A 114 14.56 15.09 2.19
CA SER A 114 15.86 14.74 1.59
C SER A 114 15.90 15.00 0.08
N ILE A 115 14.79 14.79 -0.63
CA ILE A 115 14.67 15.12 -2.05
C ILE A 115 14.78 16.65 -2.24
N GLN A 116 14.03 17.43 -1.45
CA GLN A 116 14.07 18.89 -1.50
C GLN A 116 15.46 19.48 -1.16
N GLU A 117 16.20 18.89 -0.23
CA GLU A 117 17.59 19.27 0.09
C GLU A 117 18.55 18.93 -1.06
N THR A 118 18.35 17.78 -1.71
CA THR A 118 19.12 17.36 -2.90
C THR A 118 18.85 18.29 -4.07
N GLU A 119 17.58 18.57 -4.38
CA GLU A 119 17.15 19.48 -5.44
C GLU A 119 17.66 20.90 -5.20
N ARG A 120 17.61 21.40 -3.96
CA ARG A 120 18.17 22.71 -3.60
C ARG A 120 19.68 22.80 -3.84
N THR A 121 20.41 21.71 -3.57
CA THR A 121 21.87 21.64 -3.79
C THR A 121 22.16 21.58 -5.29
N LEU A 122 21.51 20.68 -6.03
CA LEU A 122 21.65 20.55 -7.48
C LEU A 122 21.26 21.84 -8.23
N SER A 123 20.15 22.50 -7.86
CA SER A 123 19.76 23.81 -8.41
C SER A 123 20.82 24.89 -8.18
N LYS A 124 21.56 24.84 -7.07
CA LYS A 124 22.63 25.80 -6.79
C LYS A 124 23.85 25.49 -7.66
N ASP A 125 24.32 24.25 -7.64
CA ASP A 125 25.55 23.85 -8.35
C ASP A 125 25.35 23.87 -9.88
N ALA A 126 24.10 23.72 -10.34
CA ALA A 126 23.69 23.93 -11.73
C ALA A 126 23.79 25.39 -12.18
N VAL A 127 23.62 26.39 -11.31
CA VAL A 127 23.77 27.81 -11.71
C VAL A 127 25.18 28.08 -12.20
N ASP A 128 26.18 27.61 -11.44
CA ASP A 128 27.59 27.76 -11.80
C ASP A 128 27.87 26.99 -13.12
N THR A 129 27.44 25.73 -13.21
CA THR A 129 27.64 24.90 -14.41
C THR A 129 26.94 25.44 -15.67
N VAL A 130 25.72 25.97 -15.56
CA VAL A 130 25.00 26.63 -16.68
C VAL A 130 25.76 27.90 -17.11
N THR A 131 26.28 28.67 -16.15
CA THR A 131 27.06 29.87 -16.45
C THR A 131 28.33 29.53 -17.22
N ASP A 132 29.07 28.51 -16.80
CA ASP A 132 30.25 28.02 -17.53
C ASP A 132 29.90 27.58 -18.96
N VAL A 133 28.77 26.89 -19.19
CA VAL A 133 28.31 26.52 -20.54
C VAL A 133 28.04 27.78 -21.40
N ILE A 134 27.35 28.78 -20.85
CA ILE A 134 26.99 30.01 -21.57
C ILE A 134 28.24 30.85 -21.92
N GLN A 135 29.16 31.00 -20.97
CA GLN A 135 30.34 31.84 -21.13
C GLN A 135 31.44 31.13 -21.92
N ASP A 136 31.81 29.89 -21.58
CA ASP A 136 32.94 29.20 -22.22
C ASP A 136 32.57 28.47 -23.51
N GLN A 137 31.34 27.95 -23.64
CA GLN A 137 30.94 27.18 -24.84
C GLN A 137 30.16 28.02 -25.86
N PHE A 138 29.28 28.91 -25.40
CA PHE A 138 28.50 29.78 -26.30
C PHE A 138 29.13 31.16 -26.52
N ASN A 139 30.13 31.54 -25.70
CA ASN A 139 30.84 32.83 -25.81
C ASN A 139 29.87 34.03 -25.72
N LEU A 140 28.92 33.97 -24.78
CA LEU A 140 27.95 35.03 -24.49
C LEU A 140 28.28 35.70 -23.14
N ASP A 141 28.18 37.03 -23.07
CA ASP A 141 28.40 37.79 -21.82
C ASP A 141 27.13 37.78 -20.94
N ALA A 142 26.67 36.58 -20.62
CA ALA A 142 25.48 36.35 -19.80
C ALA A 142 25.77 35.28 -18.74
N LYS A 143 24.97 35.27 -17.67
CA LYS A 143 25.14 34.37 -16.52
C LYS A 143 23.82 33.79 -16.06
N CYS A 144 23.84 32.56 -15.55
CA CYS A 144 22.67 32.00 -14.92
C CYS A 144 22.42 32.70 -13.58
N THR A 145 21.18 33.09 -13.32
CA THR A 145 20.77 33.72 -12.05
C THR A 145 20.08 32.75 -11.11
N SER A 146 19.38 31.75 -11.66
CA SER A 146 18.70 30.70 -10.90
C SER A 146 18.31 29.52 -11.80
N VAL A 147 18.36 28.31 -11.25
CA VAL A 147 17.85 27.09 -11.91
C VAL A 147 16.69 26.52 -11.10
N THR A 148 15.53 26.39 -11.74
CA THR A 148 14.31 25.82 -11.14
C THR A 148 14.12 24.41 -11.65
N ILE A 149 14.15 23.42 -10.74
CA ILE A 149 13.80 22.03 -11.03
C ILE A 149 12.28 21.88 -10.93
N GLU A 150 11.65 21.34 -11.97
CA GLU A 150 10.21 21.08 -12.02
C GLU A 150 9.87 19.58 -11.93
N SER A 151 10.74 18.71 -12.45
CA SER A 151 10.51 17.26 -12.41
C SER A 151 11.79 16.44 -12.39
N LYS A 152 11.66 15.12 -12.16
CA LYS A 152 12.79 14.19 -12.03
C LYS A 152 12.46 12.84 -12.67
N SER A 153 13.42 12.27 -13.40
CA SER A 153 13.41 10.89 -13.88
C SER A 153 14.74 10.20 -13.60
N GLY A 154 14.75 9.21 -12.70
CA GLY A 154 15.99 8.49 -12.34
C GLY A 154 17.00 9.41 -11.62
N ASN A 155 18.10 9.72 -12.30
CA ASN A 155 19.13 10.69 -11.87
C ASN A 155 19.13 11.98 -12.71
N GLN A 156 18.18 12.15 -13.62
CA GLN A 156 17.97 13.37 -14.40
C GLN A 156 16.88 14.23 -13.73
N TYR A 157 17.11 15.54 -13.71
CA TYR A 157 16.21 16.57 -13.21
C TYR A 157 15.98 17.56 -14.34
N PHE A 158 14.72 17.91 -14.57
CA PHE A 158 14.29 18.76 -15.68
C PHE A 158 13.66 20.03 -15.13
N GLY A 159 13.87 21.13 -15.81
CA GLY A 159 13.26 22.42 -15.52
C GLY A 159 13.91 23.49 -16.37
N TYR A 160 14.07 24.69 -15.83
CA TYR A 160 14.61 25.83 -16.59
C TYR A 160 15.64 26.63 -15.81
N ALA A 161 16.60 27.19 -16.55
CA ALA A 161 17.57 28.16 -16.09
C ALA A 161 17.14 29.57 -16.52
N LYS A 162 17.11 30.50 -15.57
CA LYS A 162 17.05 31.94 -15.86
C LYS A 162 18.45 32.45 -16.14
N VAL A 163 18.59 33.23 -17.19
CA VAL A 163 19.86 33.82 -17.63
C VAL A 163 19.67 35.31 -17.80
N SER A 164 20.63 36.11 -17.34
CA SER A 164 20.68 37.54 -17.60
C SER A 164 22.09 38.01 -17.93
N ASP A 165 22.20 39.12 -18.65
CA ASP A 165 23.45 39.83 -18.88
C ASP A 165 23.66 40.94 -17.82
N ASP A 166 24.50 41.93 -18.13
CA ASP A 166 24.72 43.14 -17.32
C ASP A 166 23.90 44.35 -17.81
N TYR A 167 23.04 44.19 -18.83
CA TYR A 167 22.12 45.21 -19.36
C TYR A 167 20.67 45.05 -18.87
N ASP A 168 20.45 44.16 -17.90
CA ASP A 168 19.14 43.75 -17.35
C ASP A 168 18.23 42.98 -18.33
N ASP A 169 18.76 42.49 -19.46
CA ASP A 169 18.02 41.58 -20.34
C ASP A 169 17.95 40.18 -19.67
N GLU A 170 16.76 39.58 -19.64
CA GLU A 170 16.52 38.26 -19.02
C GLU A 170 15.80 37.33 -20.01
N THR A 171 16.30 36.10 -20.13
CA THR A 171 15.60 35.01 -20.81
C THR A 171 15.59 33.74 -19.96
N SER A 172 14.89 32.70 -20.42
CA SER A 172 14.85 31.40 -19.76
C SER A 172 15.00 30.29 -20.79
N VAL A 173 15.82 29.29 -20.46
CA VAL A 173 16.05 28.11 -21.28
C VAL A 173 15.75 26.85 -20.49
N ASP A 174 15.19 25.84 -21.17
CA ASP A 174 15.01 24.52 -20.60
C ASP A 174 16.38 23.84 -20.38
N VAL A 175 16.53 23.16 -19.25
CA VAL A 175 17.77 22.47 -18.87
C VAL A 175 17.51 21.09 -18.29
N THR A 176 18.37 20.16 -18.67
CA THR A 176 18.45 18.80 -18.12
C THR A 176 19.71 18.67 -17.29
N ILE A 177 19.54 18.52 -15.97
CA ILE A 177 20.61 18.33 -14.99
C ILE A 177 20.74 16.83 -14.69
N THR A 178 21.92 16.26 -14.87
CA THR A 178 22.22 14.86 -14.55
C THR A 178 23.15 14.76 -13.34
N ASP A 179 22.67 14.12 -12.27
CA ASP A 179 23.42 13.76 -11.05
C ASP A 179 24.35 12.56 -11.34
N VAL A 180 25.67 12.80 -11.42
CA VAL A 180 26.69 11.80 -11.79
C VAL A 180 27.34 11.18 -10.54
N LYS A 181 26.60 10.24 -9.93
CA LYS A 181 26.92 9.50 -8.68
C LYS A 181 28.33 8.94 -8.43
N TYR A 182 29.21 8.88 -9.43
CA TYR A 182 30.52 8.21 -9.31
C TYR A 182 31.70 9.18 -9.17
N ASP A 183 31.47 10.47 -9.40
CA ASP A 183 32.53 11.47 -9.60
C ASP A 183 32.21 12.79 -8.89
N ASP A 184 31.10 12.83 -8.13
CA ASP A 184 30.51 14.02 -7.51
C ASP A 184 30.35 15.22 -8.49
N SER A 185 30.25 14.92 -9.79
CA SER A 185 30.13 15.88 -10.87
C SER A 185 28.70 16.06 -11.34
N LEU A 186 28.41 17.28 -11.82
CA LEU A 186 27.13 17.68 -12.37
C LEU A 186 27.29 17.80 -13.89
N SER A 187 26.41 17.17 -14.66
CA SER A 187 26.32 17.41 -16.10
C SER A 187 25.05 18.21 -16.38
N VAL A 188 25.18 19.33 -17.08
CA VAL A 188 24.05 20.13 -17.54
C VAL A 188 24.00 20.10 -19.06
N GLU A 189 22.80 19.89 -19.61
CA GLU A 189 22.47 20.07 -21.02
C GLU A 189 21.45 21.21 -21.12
N ILE A 190 21.67 22.15 -22.05
CA ILE A 190 20.68 23.18 -22.40
C ILE A 190 19.86 22.62 -23.56
N ASP A 191 18.56 22.45 -23.33
CA ASP A 191 17.69 21.66 -24.19
C ASP A 191 17.23 22.42 -25.45
N GLY A 192 16.90 21.67 -26.49
CA GLY A 192 16.18 22.16 -27.68
C GLY A 192 16.91 23.26 -28.45
N ASP A 193 16.27 24.42 -28.56
CA ASP A 193 16.78 25.63 -29.22
C ASP A 193 17.38 26.65 -28.24
N GLY A 194 17.58 26.28 -26.97
CA GLY A 194 18.07 27.19 -25.92
C GLY A 194 19.34 27.97 -26.29
N HIS A 195 20.31 27.35 -26.97
CA HIS A 195 21.49 28.06 -27.48
C HIS A 195 21.14 29.18 -28.49
N ALA A 196 20.18 28.94 -29.37
CA ALA A 196 19.70 29.94 -30.34
C ALA A 196 18.93 31.06 -29.63
N THR A 197 18.10 30.73 -28.64
CA THR A 197 17.39 31.72 -27.79
C THR A 197 18.37 32.60 -27.02
N LEU A 198 19.41 32.02 -26.43
CA LEU A 198 20.46 32.75 -25.72
C LEU A 198 21.26 33.65 -26.66
N SER A 199 21.57 33.17 -27.87
CA SER A 199 22.23 33.98 -28.89
C SER A 199 21.33 35.13 -29.36
N ASP A 200 20.08 34.89 -29.70
CA ASP A 200 19.14 35.94 -30.16
C ASP A 200 18.89 37.01 -29.08
N THR A 201 19.03 36.65 -27.80
CA THR A 201 18.90 37.59 -26.66
C THR A 201 20.20 38.33 -26.34
N PHE A 202 21.34 37.63 -26.27
CA PHE A 202 22.59 38.14 -25.66
C PHE A 202 23.77 38.26 -26.62
N TYR A 203 23.61 37.98 -27.91
CA TYR A 203 24.66 38.17 -28.89
C TYR A 203 24.82 39.68 -29.16
N SER A 204 25.79 40.30 -28.47
CA SER A 204 26.10 41.71 -28.64
C SER A 204 26.52 41.99 -30.08
N ASN A 205 25.85 42.96 -30.70
CA ASN A 205 26.28 43.51 -31.99
C ASN A 205 27.44 44.49 -31.76
N ASP A 206 28.58 44.00 -31.28
CA ASP A 206 29.81 44.78 -31.08
C ASP A 206 30.60 45.03 -32.40
N ASP A 207 29.97 44.76 -33.56
CA ASP A 207 30.55 44.86 -34.91
C ASP A 207 29.97 46.01 -35.77
N ASP A 208 29.32 47.02 -35.16
CA ASP A 208 28.73 48.21 -35.82
C ASP A 208 29.41 49.56 -35.41
N GLU A 209 30.76 49.65 -35.45
CA GLU A 209 31.53 50.92 -35.52
C GLU A 209 32.65 50.93 -36.59
#